data_AF-A0AAQ3PCV5-F1
#
_entry.id   AF-A0AAQ3PCV5-F1
#
_cell.length_a   1.000
_cell.length_b   1.000
_cell.length_c   1.000
_cell.angle_alpha   90.00
_cell.angle_beta   90.00
_cell.angle_gamma   90.00
#
_symmetry.space_group_name_H-M   'P 1'
#
loop_
_entity.id
_entity.type
_entity.pdbx_description
1 polymer ?
#
loop_
_entity_poly.entity_id
_entity_poly.type
_entity_poly.pdbx_seq_one_letter_code
_entity_poly.pdbx_strand_id
1 'polypeptide(L)'
;MAVTLEAEKQGLLNLHTEKHFTAGKVVRDIIIGVSDGLTVPFALAAGLSGTNATSAIVLTAGIAEVVAGAISMGLGGYLAAKSEADHYDREVKREQEEIIAVPETEAAEVGEILAEYGIEAHEYAPVVNALRKNPQAWLDFMMK
;
A
#
# COMPACT_ATOMS: atom_id res chain seq x y z
N MET A 1 6.79 -10.50 -39.66
CA MET A 1 5.92 -11.21 -38.71
C MET A 1 6.03 -10.67 -37.29
N ALA A 2 7.25 -10.42 -36.76
CA ALA A 2 7.42 -9.75 -35.45
C ALA A 2 6.91 -8.29 -35.42
N VAL A 3 7.20 -7.50 -36.47
CA VAL A 3 6.78 -6.08 -36.58
C VAL A 3 5.25 -5.89 -36.56
N THR A 4 4.50 -6.84 -37.10
CA THR A 4 3.02 -6.81 -37.13
C THR A 4 2.40 -7.10 -35.77
N LEU A 5 3.02 -7.95 -34.94
CA LEU A 5 2.54 -8.27 -33.60
C LEU A 5 2.74 -7.12 -32.61
N GLU A 6 3.85 -6.40 -32.74
CA GLU A 6 4.15 -5.21 -31.92
C GLU A 6 3.14 -4.09 -32.19
N ALA A 7 2.82 -3.84 -33.47
CA ALA A 7 1.85 -2.82 -33.88
C ALA A 7 0.41 -3.14 -33.43
N GLU A 8 0.02 -4.42 -33.45
CA GLU A 8 -1.30 -4.89 -33.01
C GLU A 8 -1.45 -4.83 -31.48
N LYS A 9 -0.40 -5.20 -30.72
CA LYS A 9 -0.32 -5.03 -29.26
C LYS A 9 -0.43 -3.56 -28.85
N GLN A 10 0.28 -2.66 -29.54
CA GLN A 10 0.19 -1.22 -29.30
C GLN A 10 -1.23 -0.69 -29.56
N GLY A 11 -1.92 -1.20 -30.59
CA GLY A 11 -3.31 -0.84 -30.89
C GLY A 11 -4.28 -1.24 -29.77
N LEU A 12 -4.16 -2.46 -29.26
CA LEU A 12 -5.01 -2.98 -28.18
C LEU A 12 -4.80 -2.25 -26.84
N LEU A 13 -3.55 -1.93 -26.47
CA LEU A 13 -3.23 -1.21 -25.23
C LEU A 13 -3.70 0.25 -25.26
N ASN A 14 -3.71 0.89 -26.44
CA ASN A 14 -4.19 2.27 -26.58
C ASN A 14 -5.71 2.40 -26.63
N LEU A 15 -6.43 1.32 -26.95
CA LEU A 15 -7.91 1.27 -27.00
C LEU A 15 -8.54 1.32 -25.60
N HIS A 16 -7.79 0.96 -24.55
CA HIS A 16 -8.28 0.94 -23.18
C HIS A 16 -7.36 1.76 -22.26
N THR A 17 -7.69 3.03 -22.06
CA THR A 17 -7.07 3.83 -21.00
C THR A 17 -7.72 3.45 -19.67
N GLU A 18 -7.06 2.61 -18.87
CA GLU A 18 -7.51 2.34 -17.51
C GLU A 18 -7.45 3.61 -16.66
N LYS A 19 -8.60 3.98 -16.09
CA LYS A 19 -8.73 5.10 -15.15
C LYS A 19 -8.79 4.54 -13.73
N HIS A 20 -7.67 4.03 -13.22
CA HIS A 20 -7.59 3.71 -11.80
C HIS A 20 -7.71 5.00 -10.99
N PHE A 21 -8.69 5.06 -10.08
CA PHE A 21 -8.86 6.17 -9.17
C PHE A 21 -7.75 6.15 -8.11
N THR A 22 -6.70 6.95 -8.35
CA THR A 22 -5.49 6.99 -7.52
C THR A 22 -5.67 7.73 -6.18
N ALA A 23 -6.80 8.41 -5.98
CA ALA A 23 -7.08 9.18 -4.77
C ALA A 23 -7.73 8.37 -3.64
N GLY A 24 -7.94 7.05 -3.81
CA GLY A 24 -8.62 6.21 -2.82
C GLY A 24 -8.02 6.26 -1.41
N LYS A 25 -6.68 6.29 -1.30
CA LYS A 25 -5.98 6.37 0.00
C LYS A 25 -6.25 7.70 0.72
N VAL A 26 -6.10 8.82 0.02
CA VAL A 26 -6.34 10.16 0.60
C VAL A 26 -7.80 10.34 1.01
N VAL A 27 -8.74 9.91 0.16
CA VAL A 27 -10.17 9.97 0.47
C VAL A 27 -10.50 9.12 1.70
N ARG A 28 -9.96 7.90 1.79
CA ARG A 28 -10.11 7.03 2.95
C ARG A 28 -9.60 7.70 4.23
N ASP A 29 -8.40 8.26 4.20
CA ASP A 29 -7.77 8.86 5.38
C ASP A 29 -8.55 10.10 5.86
N ILE A 30 -9.08 10.91 4.93
CA ILE A 30 -9.99 12.04 5.25
C ILE A 30 -11.28 11.53 5.90
N ILE A 31 -11.92 10.51 5.32
CA ILE A 31 -13.18 9.97 5.86
C ILE A 31 -12.98 9.41 7.28
N ILE A 32 -11.88 8.69 7.52
CA ILE A 32 -11.53 8.18 8.85
C ILE A 32 -11.34 9.35 9.82
N GLY A 33 -10.56 10.36 9.45
CA GLY A 33 -10.31 11.53 10.29
C GLY A 33 -11.56 12.34 10.62
N VAL A 34 -12.43 12.58 9.63
CA VAL A 34 -13.71 13.29 9.85
C VAL A 34 -14.66 12.45 10.71
N SER A 35 -14.71 11.14 10.52
CA SER A 35 -15.59 10.26 11.31
C SER A 35 -15.20 10.27 12.79
N ASP A 36 -13.91 10.19 13.08
CA ASP A 36 -13.40 10.24 14.47
C ASP A 36 -13.60 11.63 15.08
N GLY A 37 -13.20 12.68 14.35
CA GLY A 37 -13.34 14.08 14.77
C GLY A 37 -14.78 14.59 14.89
N LEU A 38 -15.78 13.84 14.43
CA LEU A 38 -17.19 14.13 14.68
C LEU A 38 -17.77 13.33 15.84
N THR A 39 -17.35 12.07 16.01
CA THR A 39 -17.99 11.15 16.96
C THR A 39 -17.45 11.31 18.38
N VAL A 40 -16.13 11.34 18.55
CA VAL A 40 -15.50 11.41 19.89
C VAL A 40 -15.74 12.77 20.57
N PRO A 41 -15.51 13.93 19.92
CA PRO A 41 -15.74 15.22 20.56
C PRO A 41 -17.23 15.44 20.87
N PHE A 42 -18.12 14.93 20.02
CA PHE A 42 -19.56 15.00 20.25
C PHE A 42 -19.99 14.17 21.46
N ALA A 43 -19.55 12.91 21.55
CA ALA A 43 -19.86 12.04 22.67
C ALA A 43 -19.32 12.60 23.99
N LEU A 44 -18.10 13.14 23.99
CA LEU A 44 -17.51 13.83 25.13
C LEU A 44 -18.36 15.03 25.57
N ALA A 45 -18.71 15.91 24.62
CA ALA A 45 -19.49 17.10 24.91
C ALA A 45 -20.90 16.79 25.43
N ALA A 46 -21.57 15.78 24.85
CA ALA A 46 -22.86 15.30 25.29
C ALA A 46 -22.79 14.68 26.69
N GLY A 47 -21.76 13.87 26.96
CA GLY A 47 -21.53 13.25 28.26
C GLY A 47 -21.30 14.29 29.38
N LEU A 48 -20.45 15.29 29.13
CA LEU A 48 -20.20 16.38 30.10
C LEU A 48 -21.44 17.26 30.30
N SER A 49 -22.22 17.49 29.25
CA SER A 49 -23.46 18.26 29.37
C SER A 49 -24.50 17.52 30.22
N GLY A 50 -24.53 16.19 30.17
CA GLY A 50 -25.38 15.34 31.01
C GLY A 50 -25.04 15.35 32.51
N THR A 51 -23.85 15.83 32.90
CA THR A 51 -23.42 15.91 34.32
C THR A 51 -23.64 17.30 34.94
N ASN A 52 -24.40 18.17 34.27
CA ASN A 52 -24.56 19.58 34.65
C ASN A 52 -23.23 20.38 34.65
N ALA A 53 -22.24 19.96 33.86
CA ALA A 53 -21.03 20.77 33.66
C ALA A 53 -21.35 22.12 32.99
N THR A 54 -20.57 23.15 33.28
CA THR A 54 -20.74 24.45 32.63
C THR A 54 -20.31 24.39 31.17
N SER A 55 -20.93 25.18 30.29
CA SER A 55 -20.55 25.23 28.87
C SER A 55 -19.06 25.57 28.66
N ALA A 56 -18.46 26.34 29.57
CA ALA A 56 -17.04 26.63 29.55
C ALA A 56 -16.18 25.37 29.72
N ILE A 57 -16.56 24.46 30.64
CA ILE A 57 -15.86 23.19 30.85
C ILE A 57 -16.04 22.27 29.64
N VAL A 58 -17.26 22.20 29.09
CA VAL A 58 -17.55 21.38 27.90
C VAL A 58 -16.71 21.83 26.71
N LEU A 59 -16.62 23.14 26.47
CA LEU A 59 -15.88 23.70 25.34
C LEU A 59 -14.36 23.52 25.51
N THR A 60 -13.81 23.79 26.70
CA THR A 60 -12.37 23.64 26.92
C THR A 60 -11.93 22.18 26.84
N ALA A 61 -12.73 21.25 27.39
CA ALA A 61 -12.48 19.82 27.26
C ALA A 61 -12.58 19.35 25.81
N GLY A 62 -13.62 19.76 25.07
CA GLY A 62 -13.80 19.39 23.67
C GLY A 62 -12.68 19.91 22.76
N ILE A 63 -12.26 21.17 22.92
CA ILE A 63 -11.14 21.72 22.13
C ILE A 63 -9.84 20.97 22.47
N ALA A 64 -9.58 20.70 23.75
CA ALA A 64 -8.40 19.96 24.16
C ALA A 64 -8.38 18.55 23.57
N GLU A 65 -9.53 17.87 23.55
CA GLU A 65 -9.67 16.53 22.97
C GLU A 65 -9.49 16.56 21.44
N VAL A 66 -10.11 17.48 20.71
CA VAL A 66 -9.90 17.62 19.25
C VAL A 66 -8.43 17.86 18.91
N VAL A 67 -7.74 18.74 19.63
CA VAL A 67 -6.31 19.03 19.39
C VAL A 67 -5.45 17.81 19.70
N ALA A 68 -5.70 17.15 20.83
CA ALA A 68 -4.96 15.95 21.23
C ALA A 68 -5.19 14.79 20.25
N GLY A 69 -6.44 14.56 19.83
CA GLY A 69 -6.84 13.54 18.86
C GLY A 69 -6.21 13.79 17.50
N ALA A 70 -6.28 15.02 16.98
CA ALA A 70 -5.67 15.37 15.70
C ALA A 70 -4.15 15.14 15.67
N ILE A 71 -3.44 15.51 16.74
CA ILE A 71 -2.00 15.26 16.86
C ILE A 71 -1.72 13.76 16.93
N SER A 72 -2.48 13.02 17.74
CA SER A 72 -2.32 11.58 17.91
C SER A 72 -2.53 10.82 16.60
N MET A 73 -3.63 11.06 15.90
CA MET A 73 -3.92 10.41 14.61
C MET A 73 -2.93 10.83 13.52
N GLY A 74 -2.60 12.13 13.44
CA GLY A 74 -1.68 12.64 12.43
C GLY A 74 -0.27 12.04 12.57
N LEU A 75 0.28 12.04 13.79
CA LEU A 75 1.58 11.43 14.06
C LEU A 75 1.53 9.90 13.94
N GLY A 76 0.46 9.26 14.41
CA GLY A 76 0.27 7.82 14.30
C GLY A 76 0.26 7.35 12.85
N GLY A 77 -0.51 8.02 11.99
CA GLY A 77 -0.55 7.75 10.55
C GLY A 77 0.79 7.99 9.87
N TYR A 78 1.47 9.10 10.19
CA TYR A 78 2.80 9.41 9.65
C TYR A 78 3.84 8.36 10.05
N LEU A 79 3.90 7.98 11.34
CA LEU A 79 4.86 6.99 11.82
C LEU A 79 4.60 5.60 11.24
N ALA A 80 3.33 5.22 11.10
CA ALA A 80 2.95 3.97 10.43
C ALA A 80 3.42 3.96 8.97
N ALA A 81 3.10 5.00 8.20
CA ALA A 81 3.51 5.13 6.80
C ALA A 81 5.04 5.15 6.65
N LYS A 82 5.74 5.85 7.55
CA LYS A 82 7.20 5.86 7.57
C LYS A 82 7.77 4.48 7.89
N SER A 83 7.22 3.78 8.88
CA SER A 83 7.67 2.43 9.23
C SER A 83 7.46 1.44 8.09
N GLU A 84 6.35 1.55 7.36
CA GLU A 84 6.07 0.72 6.18
C GLU A 84 7.05 1.01 5.04
N ALA A 85 7.35 2.30 4.79
CA ALA A 85 8.37 2.69 3.81
C ALA A 85 9.78 2.20 4.20
N ASP A 86 10.19 2.40 5.46
CA ASP A 86 11.48 1.93 5.95
C ASP A 86 11.58 0.39 5.92
N HIS A 87 10.47 -0.31 6.12
CA HIS A 87 10.42 -1.78 6.00
C HIS A 87 10.54 -2.22 4.54
N TYR A 88 9.79 -1.59 3.64
CA TYR A 88 9.84 -1.86 2.20
C TYR A 88 11.26 -1.65 1.65
N ASP A 89 11.92 -0.55 1.98
CA ASP A 89 13.28 -0.26 1.52
C ASP A 89 14.31 -1.30 2.01
N ARG A 90 14.12 -1.82 3.23
CA ARG A 90 14.96 -2.91 3.75
C ARG A 90 14.71 -4.21 3.01
N GLU A 91 13.45 -4.49 2.69
CA GLU A 91 13.05 -5.71 2.00
C GLU A 91 13.58 -5.72 0.57
N VAL A 92 13.45 -4.60 -0.16
CA VAL A 92 14.06 -4.42 -1.50
C VAL A 92 15.56 -4.71 -1.46
N LYS A 93 16.25 -4.20 -0.43
CA LYS A 93 17.70 -4.42 -0.28
C LYS A 93 18.02 -5.88 0.03
N ARG A 94 17.25 -6.52 0.91
CA ARG A 94 17.40 -7.95 1.27
C ARG A 94 17.24 -8.83 0.04
N GLU A 95 16.15 -8.63 -0.69
CA GLU A 95 15.81 -9.36 -1.91
C GLU A 95 16.90 -9.18 -2.99
N GLN A 96 17.40 -7.96 -3.15
CA GLN A 96 18.50 -7.69 -4.07
C GLN A 96 19.79 -8.44 -3.70
N GLU A 97 20.10 -8.56 -2.40
CA GLU A 97 21.26 -9.32 -1.92
C GLU A 97 21.07 -10.83 -2.14
N GLU A 98 19.85 -11.35 -1.95
CA GLU A 98 19.51 -12.76 -2.13
C GLU A 98 19.53 -13.20 -3.60
N ILE A 99 19.00 -12.38 -4.52
CA ILE A 99 19.10 -12.62 -5.97
C ILE A 99 20.55 -12.80 -6.43
N ILE A 100 21.50 -12.14 -5.77
CA ILE A 100 22.94 -12.25 -6.08
C ILE A 100 23.58 -13.43 -5.35
N ALA A 101 23.27 -13.62 -4.06
CA ALA A 101 23.92 -14.61 -3.20
C ALA A 101 23.43 -16.04 -3.46
N VAL A 102 22.13 -16.22 -3.71
CA VAL A 102 21.46 -17.52 -3.83
C VAL A 102 20.48 -17.56 -5.02
N PRO A 103 20.95 -17.27 -6.26
CA PRO A 103 20.08 -17.08 -7.43
C PRO A 103 19.24 -18.30 -7.82
N GLU A 104 19.67 -19.53 -7.49
CA GLU A 104 18.85 -20.72 -7.76
C GLU A 104 17.69 -20.87 -6.77
N THR A 105 17.87 -20.44 -5.52
CA THR A 105 16.81 -20.43 -4.50
C THR A 105 15.74 -19.42 -4.90
N GLU A 106 16.13 -18.17 -5.17
CA GLU A 106 15.19 -17.13 -5.62
C GLU A 106 14.46 -17.51 -6.91
N ALA A 107 15.12 -18.23 -7.82
CA ALA A 107 14.48 -18.67 -9.06
C ALA A 107 13.44 -19.77 -8.80
N ALA A 108 13.67 -20.61 -7.79
CA ALA A 108 12.68 -21.60 -7.35
C ALA A 108 11.48 -20.91 -6.68
N GLU A 109 11.69 -19.85 -5.90
CA GLU A 109 10.60 -19.07 -5.29
C GLU A 109 9.68 -18.43 -6.34
N VAL A 110 10.23 -17.80 -7.38
CA VAL A 110 9.42 -17.30 -8.51
C VAL A 110 8.61 -18.44 -9.16
N GLY A 111 9.22 -19.62 -9.31
CA GLY A 111 8.55 -20.80 -9.84
C GLY A 111 7.39 -21.27 -8.95
N GLU A 112 7.57 -21.24 -7.63
CA GLU A 112 6.53 -21.56 -6.65
C GLU A 112 5.37 -20.56 -6.70
N ILE A 113 5.67 -19.26 -6.71
CA ILE A 113 4.66 -18.20 -6.87
C ILE A 113 3.81 -18.44 -8.13
N LEU A 114 4.46 -18.72 -9.28
CA LEU A 114 3.74 -18.98 -10.53
C LEU A 114 2.93 -20.28 -10.47
N ALA A 115 3.44 -21.31 -9.79
CA ALA A 115 2.72 -22.56 -9.59
C ALA A 115 1.47 -22.40 -8.71
N GLU A 116 1.46 -21.48 -7.73
CA GLU A 116 0.27 -21.17 -6.93
C GLU A 116 -0.89 -20.62 -7.77
N TYR A 117 -0.59 -19.93 -8.87
CA TYR A 117 -1.58 -19.50 -9.86
C TYR A 117 -2.02 -20.61 -10.82
N GLY A 118 -1.56 -21.85 -10.61
CA GLY A 118 -1.87 -23.02 -11.43
C GLY A 118 -1.11 -23.08 -12.75
N ILE A 119 -0.01 -22.33 -12.89
CA ILE A 119 0.84 -22.37 -14.09
C ILE A 119 1.74 -23.61 -14.01
N GLU A 120 1.78 -24.41 -15.06
CA GLU A 120 2.58 -25.64 -15.05
C GLU A 120 4.08 -25.35 -15.21
N ALA A 121 4.92 -26.26 -14.73
CA ALA A 121 6.39 -26.11 -14.74
C ALA A 121 6.98 -25.85 -16.13
N HIS A 122 6.40 -26.44 -17.17
CA HIS A 122 6.86 -26.25 -18.54
C HIS A 122 6.50 -24.85 -19.09
N GLU A 123 5.50 -24.18 -18.51
CA GLU A 123 5.02 -22.86 -18.92
C GLU A 123 5.76 -21.73 -18.19
N TYR A 124 6.00 -21.87 -16.88
CA TYR A 124 6.71 -20.83 -16.12
C TYR A 124 8.24 -20.90 -16.24
N ALA A 125 8.84 -22.06 -16.54
CA ALA A 125 10.30 -22.17 -16.62
C ALA A 125 10.96 -21.20 -17.63
N PRO A 126 10.39 -20.97 -18.84
CA PRO A 126 10.88 -19.92 -19.74
C PRO A 126 10.76 -18.50 -19.16
N VAL A 127 9.71 -18.23 -18.37
CA VAL A 127 9.47 -16.93 -17.72
C VAL A 127 10.52 -16.67 -16.66
N VAL A 128 10.77 -17.64 -15.77
CA VAL A 128 11.83 -17.58 -14.76
C VAL A 128 13.18 -17.32 -15.43
N ASN A 129 13.51 -18.06 -16.49
CA ASN A 129 14.76 -17.86 -17.23
C ASN A 129 14.87 -16.49 -17.92
N ALA A 130 13.75 -15.88 -18.31
CA ALA A 130 13.73 -14.53 -18.84
C ALA A 130 13.96 -13.48 -17.73
N LEU A 131 13.31 -13.66 -16.56
CA LEU A 131 13.49 -12.80 -15.39
C LEU A 131 14.94 -12.83 -14.88
N ARG A 132 15.59 -14.01 -14.86
CA ARG A 132 17.01 -14.16 -14.50
C ARG A 132 17.96 -13.30 -15.36
N LYS A 133 17.58 -12.95 -16.59
CA LYS A 133 18.38 -12.10 -17.49
C LYS A 133 18.17 -10.60 -17.24
N ASN A 134 17.13 -10.24 -16.50
CA ASN A 134 16.80 -8.85 -16.16
C ASN A 134 16.57 -8.72 -14.64
N PRO A 135 17.65 -8.52 -13.85
CA PRO A 135 17.58 -8.46 -12.39
C PRO A 135 16.59 -7.41 -11.86
N GLN A 136 16.42 -6.28 -12.55
CA GLN A 136 15.45 -5.26 -12.13
C GLN A 136 14.02 -5.76 -12.28
N ALA A 137 13.68 -6.38 -13.42
CA ALA A 137 12.34 -6.91 -13.63
C ALA A 137 12.03 -8.12 -12.73
N TRP A 138 13.06 -8.88 -12.37
CA TRP A 138 12.94 -9.96 -11.38
C TRP A 138 12.68 -9.41 -9.98
N LEU A 139 13.49 -8.46 -9.52
CA LEU A 139 13.27 -7.77 -8.25
C LEU A 139 11.89 -7.10 -8.19
N ASP A 140 11.51 -6.38 -9.25
CA ASP A 140 10.18 -5.74 -9.35
C ASP A 140 9.02 -6.75 -9.38
N PHE A 141 9.27 -8.00 -9.77
CA PHE A 141 8.28 -9.08 -9.72
C PHE A 141 8.16 -9.64 -8.31
N MET A 142 9.28 -9.88 -7.62
CA MET A 142 9.29 -10.38 -6.24
C MET A 142 8.75 -9.35 -5.23
N MET A 143 8.97 -8.06 -5.49
CA MET A 143 8.55 -6.98 -4.59
C MET A 143 7.09 -6.49 -4.78
N LYS A 144 6.31 -7.13 -5.66
CA LYS A 144 4.92 -6.74 -5.97
C LYS A 144 3.89 -7.58 -5.25
#